data_AF-A0A1J1HVR5-F1
#
_entry.id   AF-A0A1J1HVR5-F1
#
_cell.length_a   1.000
_cell.length_b   1.000
_cell.length_c   1.000
_cell.angle_alpha   90.00
_cell.angle_beta   90.00
_cell.angle_gamma   90.00
#
_symmetry.space_group_name_H-M   'P 1'
#
loop_
_entity.id
_entity.type
_entity.pdbx_description
1 polymer ?
#
loop_
_entity_poly.entity_id
_entity_poly.type
_entity_poly.pdbx_seq_one_letter_code
_entity_poly.pdbx_strand_id
1 'polypeptide(L)'
;MKILFVLMLALAALFAFAQAEEKCDEACPYNYAPVCAKPLTGTGKALTFGNDCAVRVYSCETKTSSKAPTFPDDGKLRLYTMKFCPFGHRSQLIVEANKIPNHTVFVNTKDKPEWFIEKSPTAKVPTLEIPNKPEPLVESLIVSDYLVDYQPNSSLKSSDSYQRALDNILLDRYNGVISLFYAMLRGTAESTPENVTKFFNALEYYENQLKKRGTKFFNGSRPGFVDYMIWPWIERIDIVPNLIKGTFEWDENRFKNFLTWKKDMEQDPTVNTFWLSVEDHTTFITTFAAGNPNFYIQLISVVFIATLTNTSPAKKDSCQTVCTADYTPICAQIAQGKGADITFGNSCVLANYNCQHKDRAYTRKSDGECPGKAPVRL
;
A
#
# COMPACT_ATOMS: atom_id res chain seq x y z
N MET A 1 6.12 19.24 49.44
CA MET A 1 5.53 20.06 48.36
C MET A 1 6.08 19.75 46.95
N LYS A 2 7.38 19.44 46.78
CA LYS A 2 7.94 19.09 45.44
C LYS A 2 7.53 17.71 44.88
N ILE A 3 7.21 16.73 45.72
CA ILE A 3 6.82 15.37 45.27
C ILE A 3 5.37 15.34 44.74
N LEU A 4 4.48 16.18 45.28
CA LEU A 4 3.08 16.26 44.85
C LEU A 4 2.92 16.91 43.47
N PHE A 5 3.85 17.81 43.09
CA PHE A 5 3.85 18.50 41.80
C PHE A 5 4.33 17.61 40.64
N VAL A 6 5.27 16.70 40.91
CA VAL A 6 5.78 15.73 39.92
C VAL A 6 4.75 14.64 39.62
N LEU A 7 3.97 14.22 40.63
CA LEU A 7 2.85 13.28 40.46
C LEU A 7 1.67 13.88 39.66
N MET A 8 1.38 15.19 39.81
CA MET A 8 0.36 15.85 38.99
C MET A 8 0.79 16.06 37.53
N LEU A 9 2.07 16.33 37.27
CA LEU A 9 2.60 16.42 35.90
C LEU A 9 2.67 15.04 35.21
N ALA A 10 2.94 13.97 35.96
CA ALA A 10 2.89 12.60 35.44
C ALA A 10 1.44 12.14 35.14
N LEU A 11 0.45 12.56 35.93
CA LEU A 11 -0.97 12.31 35.63
C LEU A 11 -1.45 13.07 34.38
N ALA A 12 -0.99 14.30 34.17
CA ALA A 12 -1.34 15.07 32.97
C ALA A 12 -0.74 14.46 31.67
N ALA A 13 0.45 13.85 31.74
CA ALA A 13 1.08 13.16 30.61
C ALA A 13 0.44 11.80 30.29
N LEU A 14 -0.21 11.15 31.26
CA LEU A 14 -0.96 9.89 31.06
C LEU A 14 -2.33 10.10 30.40
N PHE A 15 -2.87 11.32 30.40
CA PHE A 15 -4.14 11.65 29.73
C PHE A 15 -3.98 12.26 28.33
N ALA A 16 -2.77 12.60 27.90
CA ALA A 16 -2.52 13.18 26.57
C ALA A 16 -2.24 12.14 25.47
N PHE A 17 -2.23 10.85 25.79
CA PHE A 17 -2.35 9.75 24.82
C PHE A 17 -3.81 9.34 24.64
N ALA A 18 -4.69 10.32 24.46
CA ALA A 18 -5.98 10.05 23.84
C ALA A 18 -5.74 9.89 22.34
N GLN A 19 -6.20 8.77 21.82
CA GLN A 19 -6.18 8.35 20.43
C GLN A 19 -6.45 9.53 19.48
N ALA A 20 -5.73 9.62 18.37
CA ALA A 20 -6.32 10.28 17.21
C ALA A 20 -7.54 9.42 16.83
N GLU A 21 -8.71 9.79 17.36
CA GLU A 21 -9.99 9.18 17.00
C GLU A 21 -10.15 9.29 15.49
N GLU A 22 -10.36 8.15 14.83
CA GLU A 22 -10.83 8.11 13.45
C GLU A 22 -12.14 8.90 13.43
N LYS A 23 -12.09 10.11 12.86
CA LYS A 23 -13.23 11.03 12.90
C LYS A 23 -14.29 10.50 11.94
N CYS A 24 -15.26 9.77 12.48
CA CYS A 24 -16.45 9.37 11.73
C CYS A 24 -17.20 10.62 11.26
N ASP A 25 -17.90 10.52 10.14
CA ASP A 25 -18.74 11.62 9.65
C ASP A 25 -19.74 12.02 10.76
N GLU A 26 -19.67 13.28 11.22
CA GLU A 26 -20.48 13.77 12.35
C GLU A 26 -21.96 13.98 11.97
N ALA A 27 -22.29 13.97 10.68
CA ALA A 27 -23.63 14.19 10.19
C ALA A 27 -23.88 13.54 8.82
N CYS A 28 -25.12 13.10 8.62
CA CYS A 28 -25.60 12.58 7.34
C CYS A 28 -26.61 13.51 6.68
N PRO A 29 -26.64 13.58 5.33
CA PRO A 29 -27.69 14.30 4.62
C PRO A 29 -29.08 13.78 5.02
N TYR A 30 -30.06 14.69 5.10
CA TYR A 30 -31.45 14.35 5.41
C TYR A 30 -32.19 13.88 4.15
N ASN A 31 -31.66 12.86 3.49
CA ASN A 31 -32.30 12.18 2.37
C ASN A 31 -32.82 10.83 2.87
N TYR A 32 -34.13 10.71 3.04
CA TYR A 32 -34.73 9.48 3.54
C TYR A 32 -34.80 8.42 2.44
N ALA A 33 -33.96 7.39 2.55
CA ALA A 33 -33.88 6.22 1.69
C ALA A 33 -33.56 5.01 2.59
N PRO A 34 -34.55 4.41 3.25
CA PRO A 34 -34.32 3.58 4.42
C PRO A 34 -33.57 2.28 4.09
N VAL A 35 -32.59 1.94 4.92
CA VAL A 35 -31.73 0.75 4.78
C VAL A 35 -31.89 -0.13 6.00
N CYS A 36 -32.29 -1.39 5.82
CA CYS A 36 -32.30 -2.36 6.91
C CYS A 36 -30.95 -3.09 6.94
N ALA A 37 -30.19 -2.94 8.02
CA ALA A 37 -28.88 -3.54 8.18
C ALA A 37 -28.79 -4.32 9.51
N LYS A 38 -28.10 -5.47 9.48
CA LYS A 38 -27.84 -6.29 10.68
C LYS A 38 -26.40 -6.06 11.16
N PRO A 39 -26.13 -6.10 12.47
CA PRO A 39 -24.77 -6.14 12.99
C PRO A 39 -24.01 -7.32 12.39
N LEU A 40 -22.78 -7.08 11.93
CA LEU A 40 -21.96 -8.09 11.25
C LEU A 40 -21.62 -9.29 12.16
N THR A 41 -21.66 -9.10 13.48
CA THR A 41 -21.41 -10.14 14.52
C THR A 41 -22.55 -11.15 14.71
N GLY A 42 -23.57 -11.15 13.83
CA GLY A 42 -24.58 -12.22 13.69
C GLY A 42 -25.56 -12.43 14.85
N THR A 43 -25.35 -11.82 16.01
CA THR A 43 -26.12 -12.05 17.25
C THR A 43 -27.07 -10.89 17.61
N GLY A 44 -27.18 -9.87 16.75
CA GLY A 44 -27.99 -8.67 16.97
C GLY A 44 -29.24 -8.57 16.10
N LYS A 45 -30.25 -7.83 16.60
CA LYS A 45 -31.47 -7.49 15.86
C LYS A 45 -31.14 -6.61 14.65
N ALA A 46 -31.83 -6.82 13.52
CA ALA A 46 -31.74 -5.91 12.37
C ALA A 46 -32.21 -4.50 12.77
N LEU A 47 -31.44 -3.48 12.41
CA LEU A 47 -31.74 -2.08 12.63
C LEU A 47 -32.07 -1.42 11.28
N THR A 48 -33.01 -0.47 11.29
CA THR A 48 -33.36 0.32 10.11
C THR A 48 -32.77 1.70 10.24
N PHE A 49 -32.01 2.10 9.22
CA PHE A 49 -31.32 3.39 9.12
C PHE A 49 -32.02 4.27 8.08
N GLY A 50 -31.90 5.59 8.22
CA GLY A 50 -32.54 6.55 7.33
C GLY A 50 -31.95 6.59 5.92
N ASN A 51 -30.67 6.24 5.75
CA ASN A 51 -29.94 6.16 4.48
C ASN A 51 -28.58 5.45 4.64
N ASP A 52 -27.89 5.22 3.52
CA ASP A 52 -26.56 4.59 3.49
C ASP A 52 -25.48 5.36 4.26
N CYS A 53 -25.59 6.68 4.37
CA CYS A 53 -24.65 7.47 5.17
C CYS A 53 -24.77 7.07 6.66
N ALA A 54 -26.00 6.97 7.17
CA ALA A 54 -26.24 6.59 8.56
C ALA A 54 -25.73 5.18 8.88
N VAL A 55 -25.74 4.26 7.91
CA VAL A 55 -25.13 2.92 8.05
C VAL A 55 -23.61 3.01 8.18
N ARG A 56 -22.94 3.87 7.39
CA ARG A 56 -21.49 4.05 7.45
C ARG A 56 -21.03 4.73 8.72
N VAL A 57 -21.73 5.78 9.16
CA VAL A 57 -21.48 6.44 10.45
C VAL A 57 -21.59 5.43 11.57
N TYR A 58 -22.69 4.66 11.62
CA TYR A 58 -22.86 3.61 12.62
C TYR A 58 -21.77 2.53 12.54
N SER A 59 -21.36 2.09 11.35
CA SER A 59 -20.31 1.07 11.17
C SER A 59 -18.92 1.58 11.58
N CYS A 60 -18.64 2.86 11.32
CA CYS A 60 -17.42 3.57 11.73
C CYS A 60 -17.39 3.74 13.27
N GLU A 61 -18.47 4.24 13.85
CA GLU A 61 -18.62 4.42 15.30
C GLU A 61 -18.56 3.08 16.05
N THR A 62 -19.02 1.99 15.43
CA THR A 62 -19.03 0.64 16.03
C THR A 62 -17.85 -0.25 15.63
N LYS A 63 -16.95 0.21 14.73
CA LYS A 63 -15.77 -0.52 14.22
C LYS A 63 -16.08 -1.92 13.66
N THR A 64 -17.16 -2.06 12.90
CA THR A 64 -17.57 -3.35 12.31
C THR A 64 -17.19 -3.45 10.82
N SER A 65 -16.71 -4.64 10.40
CA SER A 65 -15.77 -4.95 9.31
C SER A 65 -16.22 -4.71 7.84
N SER A 66 -15.25 -4.74 6.91
CA SER A 66 -15.52 -4.69 5.45
C SER A 66 -16.24 -5.95 4.95
N LYS A 67 -17.03 -5.84 3.87
CA LYS A 67 -17.73 -6.99 3.26
C LYS A 67 -16.73 -7.96 2.60
N ALA A 68 -16.97 -9.27 2.77
CA ALA A 68 -16.18 -10.32 2.12
C ALA A 68 -16.25 -10.21 0.58
N PRO A 69 -15.13 -10.37 -0.14
CA PRO A 69 -15.13 -10.37 -1.59
C PRO A 69 -15.86 -11.60 -2.14
N THR A 70 -16.65 -11.41 -3.19
CA THR A 70 -17.30 -12.49 -3.94
C THR A 70 -16.46 -12.82 -5.17
N PHE A 71 -16.25 -14.11 -5.44
CA PHE A 71 -15.49 -14.56 -6.61
C PHE A 71 -16.40 -15.32 -7.57
N PRO A 72 -16.17 -15.23 -8.89
CA PRO A 72 -16.81 -16.13 -9.85
C PRO A 72 -16.38 -17.58 -9.60
N ASP A 73 -17.20 -18.53 -10.06
CA ASP A 73 -16.85 -19.96 -10.07
C ASP A 73 -15.97 -20.27 -11.28
N ASP A 74 -14.79 -19.65 -11.33
CA ASP A 74 -13.83 -19.77 -12.44
C ASP A 74 -12.66 -20.71 -12.14
N GLY A 75 -12.73 -21.42 -11.00
CA GLY A 75 -11.71 -22.37 -10.56
C GLY A 75 -10.34 -21.75 -10.22
N LYS A 76 -10.22 -20.42 -10.17
CA LYS A 76 -8.95 -19.74 -9.88
C LYS A 76 -8.62 -19.72 -8.38
N LEU A 77 -7.32 -19.82 -8.10
CA LEU A 77 -6.77 -19.63 -6.75
C LEU A 77 -7.10 -18.24 -6.20
N ARG A 78 -7.23 -18.11 -4.88
CA ARG A 78 -7.43 -16.83 -4.21
C ARG A 78 -6.28 -16.58 -3.24
N LEU A 79 -5.46 -15.58 -3.54
CA LEU A 79 -4.30 -15.20 -2.73
C LEU A 79 -4.65 -13.98 -1.88
N TYR A 80 -4.80 -14.19 -0.57
CA TYR A 80 -4.94 -13.12 0.40
C TYR A 80 -3.55 -12.65 0.83
N THR A 81 -3.25 -11.38 0.57
CA THR A 81 -1.94 -10.77 0.84
C THR A 81 -2.09 -9.33 1.37
N MET A 82 -0.97 -8.65 1.62
CA MET A 82 -0.93 -7.23 1.92
C MET A 82 0.25 -6.61 1.17
N LYS A 83 0.03 -5.48 0.47
CA LYS A 83 0.96 -4.88 -0.50
C LYS A 83 2.40 -4.73 0.01
N PHE A 84 2.56 -4.32 1.26
CA PHE A 84 3.88 -4.07 1.88
C PHE A 84 4.42 -5.27 2.65
N CYS A 85 3.69 -6.38 2.77
CA CYS A 85 4.11 -7.55 3.53
C CYS A 85 5.21 -8.31 2.78
N PRO A 86 6.45 -8.42 3.30
CA PRO A 86 7.50 -9.18 2.62
C PRO A 86 7.20 -10.68 2.56
N PHE A 87 6.46 -11.23 3.52
CA PHE A 87 6.02 -12.63 3.50
C PHE A 87 4.95 -12.89 2.44
N GLY A 88 4.00 -11.97 2.25
CA GLY A 88 3.01 -12.04 1.18
C GLY A 88 3.64 -11.84 -0.20
N HIS A 89 4.64 -10.97 -0.28
CA HIS A 89 5.40 -10.68 -1.49
C HIS A 89 6.07 -11.94 -2.08
N ARG A 90 6.58 -12.86 -1.23
CA ARG A 90 7.08 -14.17 -1.67
C ARG A 90 6.11 -14.90 -2.60
N SER A 91 4.84 -15.01 -2.19
CA SER A 91 3.82 -15.74 -2.96
C SER A 91 3.37 -14.96 -4.19
N GLN A 92 3.35 -13.62 -4.13
CA GLN A 92 3.08 -12.77 -5.29
C GLN A 92 4.13 -12.95 -6.39
N LEU A 93 5.42 -13.05 -6.03
CA LEU A 93 6.51 -13.30 -6.99
C LEU A 93 6.35 -14.65 -7.68
N ILE A 94 5.99 -15.72 -6.96
CA ILE A 94 5.78 -17.04 -7.59
C ILE A 94 4.58 -17.04 -8.53
N VAL A 95 3.47 -16.43 -8.09
CA VAL A 95 2.27 -16.25 -8.93
C VAL A 95 2.63 -15.56 -10.25
N GLU A 96 3.40 -14.47 -10.19
CA GLU A 96 3.77 -13.70 -11.38
C GLU A 96 4.84 -14.38 -12.24
N ALA A 97 5.83 -15.05 -11.62
CA ALA A 97 6.88 -15.77 -12.34
C ALA A 97 6.31 -16.95 -13.12
N ASN A 98 5.35 -17.67 -12.55
CA ASN A 98 4.65 -18.78 -13.20
C ASN A 98 3.40 -18.34 -13.97
N LYS A 99 3.05 -17.05 -13.98
CA LYS A 99 1.85 -16.48 -14.62
C LYS A 99 0.55 -17.20 -14.22
N ILE A 100 0.42 -17.53 -12.93
CA ILE A 100 -0.69 -18.31 -12.40
C ILE A 100 -1.95 -17.43 -12.33
N PRO A 101 -3.04 -17.78 -13.06
CA PRO A 101 -4.30 -17.07 -12.96
C PRO A 101 -4.89 -17.20 -11.55
N ASN A 102 -5.09 -16.07 -10.87
CA ASN A 102 -5.58 -16.03 -9.49
C ASN A 102 -6.36 -14.73 -9.23
N HIS A 103 -7.14 -14.73 -8.15
CA HIS A 103 -7.70 -13.53 -7.55
C HIS A 103 -6.81 -13.12 -6.37
N THR A 104 -6.08 -12.01 -6.50
CA THR A 104 -5.32 -11.43 -5.38
C THR A 104 -6.21 -10.47 -4.59
N VAL A 105 -6.27 -10.64 -3.27
CA VAL A 105 -7.01 -9.78 -2.36
C VAL A 105 -6.06 -9.16 -1.34
N PHE A 106 -6.02 -7.83 -1.31
CA PHE A 106 -5.27 -7.08 -0.31
C PHE A 106 -6.09 -6.92 0.97
N VAL A 107 -5.51 -7.32 2.10
CA VAL A 107 -6.15 -7.30 3.42
C VAL A 107 -5.46 -6.26 4.30
N ASN A 108 -6.24 -5.46 5.04
CA ASN A 108 -5.71 -4.64 6.13
C ASN A 108 -5.26 -5.57 7.27
N THR A 109 -3.95 -5.64 7.52
CA THR A 109 -3.38 -6.55 8.52
C THR A 109 -3.36 -5.98 9.93
N LYS A 110 -3.67 -4.69 10.09
CA LYS A 110 -3.82 -4.03 11.40
C LYS A 110 -5.24 -4.25 11.92
N ASP A 111 -6.22 -3.83 11.13
CA ASP A 111 -7.65 -3.95 11.44
C ASP A 111 -8.25 -5.03 10.53
N LYS A 112 -8.00 -6.29 10.90
CA LYS A 112 -8.34 -7.45 10.08
C LYS A 112 -9.86 -7.64 10.00
N PRO A 113 -10.45 -7.79 8.81
CA PRO A 113 -11.87 -8.04 8.70
C PRO A 113 -12.21 -9.47 9.18
N GLU A 114 -13.39 -9.62 9.78
CA GLU A 114 -13.85 -10.88 10.38
C GLU A 114 -13.86 -12.03 9.36
N TRP A 115 -14.35 -11.77 8.14
CA TRP A 115 -14.37 -12.75 7.06
C TRP A 115 -12.97 -13.28 6.70
N PHE A 116 -11.91 -12.50 6.92
CA PHE A 116 -10.55 -12.97 6.67
C PHE A 116 -10.04 -13.84 7.81
N ILE A 117 -10.41 -13.51 9.06
CA ILE A 117 -10.10 -14.33 10.23
C ILE A 117 -10.76 -15.70 10.10
N GLU A 118 -12.00 -15.76 9.64
CA GLU A 118 -12.71 -17.02 9.35
C GLU A 118 -12.03 -17.85 8.25
N LYS A 119 -11.47 -17.17 7.23
CA LYS A 119 -10.78 -17.81 6.11
C LYS A 119 -9.34 -18.22 6.39
N SER A 120 -8.67 -17.62 7.36
CA SER A 120 -7.24 -17.85 7.61
C SER A 120 -7.05 -18.44 9.00
N PRO A 121 -6.62 -19.70 9.14
CA PRO A 121 -6.48 -20.35 10.45
C PRO A 121 -5.46 -19.64 11.35
N THR A 122 -4.54 -18.86 10.78
CA THR A 122 -3.54 -18.07 11.50
C THR A 122 -3.86 -16.58 11.55
N ALA A 123 -4.93 -16.13 10.90
CA ALA A 123 -5.26 -14.73 10.65
C ALA A 123 -4.05 -13.93 10.09
N LYS A 124 -3.20 -14.56 9.27
CA LYS A 124 -1.98 -13.96 8.71
C LYS A 124 -1.95 -14.09 7.19
N VAL A 125 -1.23 -13.18 6.56
CA VAL A 125 -0.92 -13.25 5.13
C VAL A 125 0.51 -13.80 4.92
N PRO A 126 0.78 -14.50 3.81
CA PRO A 126 -0.17 -14.91 2.79
C PRO A 126 -1.08 -16.05 3.26
N THR A 127 -2.32 -16.06 2.78
CA THR A 127 -3.24 -17.21 2.87
C THR A 127 -3.72 -17.53 1.46
N LEU A 128 -3.64 -18.79 1.05
CA LEU A 128 -4.05 -19.26 -0.28
C LEU A 128 -5.27 -20.15 -0.15
N GLU A 129 -6.40 -19.71 -0.69
CA GLU A 129 -7.60 -20.53 -0.83
C GLU A 129 -7.61 -21.20 -2.21
N ILE A 130 -7.77 -22.52 -2.22
CA ILE A 130 -7.83 -23.34 -3.43
C ILE A 130 -9.29 -23.76 -3.63
N PRO A 131 -9.91 -23.45 -4.78
CA PRO A 131 -11.28 -23.86 -5.04
C PRO A 131 -11.48 -25.37 -4.86
N ASN A 132 -12.60 -25.74 -4.25
CA ASN A 132 -12.98 -27.13 -3.98
C ASN A 132 -12.04 -27.88 -3.01
N LYS A 133 -11.19 -27.17 -2.26
CA LYS A 133 -10.43 -27.75 -1.14
C LYS A 133 -10.97 -27.21 0.20
N PRO A 134 -11.03 -28.05 1.24
CA PRO A 134 -11.65 -27.67 2.50
C PRO A 134 -10.80 -26.67 3.29
N GLU A 135 -9.48 -26.75 3.18
CA GLU A 135 -8.55 -25.99 4.00
C GLU A 135 -7.70 -25.04 3.14
N PRO A 136 -7.50 -23.78 3.59
CA PRO A 136 -6.56 -22.86 2.98
C PRO A 136 -5.12 -23.25 3.33
N LEU A 137 -4.17 -22.88 2.47
CA LEU A 137 -2.74 -22.98 2.78
C LEU A 137 -2.24 -21.68 3.41
N VAL A 138 -1.41 -21.82 4.44
CA VAL A 138 -0.76 -20.72 5.16
C VAL A 138 0.76 -20.98 5.24
N GLU A 139 1.50 -20.01 5.78
CA GLU A 139 2.96 -19.94 5.80
C GLU A 139 3.58 -19.64 4.43
N SER A 140 4.29 -18.50 4.34
CA SER A 140 4.78 -17.97 3.05
C SER A 140 5.64 -18.94 2.26
N LEU A 141 6.50 -19.73 2.91
CA LEU A 141 7.35 -20.70 2.21
C LEU A 141 6.51 -21.88 1.69
N ILE A 142 5.57 -22.39 2.49
CA ILE A 142 4.69 -23.52 2.11
C ILE A 142 3.76 -23.11 0.96
N VAL A 143 3.10 -21.95 1.09
CA VAL A 143 2.23 -21.40 0.04
C VAL A 143 3.00 -21.21 -1.26
N SER A 144 4.18 -20.61 -1.19
CA SER A 144 5.02 -20.35 -2.38
C SER A 144 5.54 -21.65 -2.98
N ASP A 145 5.94 -22.63 -2.16
CA ASP A 145 6.41 -23.94 -2.61
C ASP A 145 5.31 -24.69 -3.37
N TYR A 146 4.08 -24.70 -2.83
CA TYR A 146 2.90 -25.25 -3.48
C TYR A 146 2.59 -24.55 -4.80
N LEU A 147 2.67 -23.22 -4.86
CA LEU A 147 2.42 -22.45 -6.09
C LEU A 147 3.44 -22.76 -7.20
N VAL A 148 4.68 -23.12 -6.85
CA VAL A 148 5.64 -23.62 -7.86
C VAL A 148 5.15 -24.93 -8.46
N ASP A 149 4.75 -25.87 -7.61
CA ASP A 149 4.35 -27.22 -8.02
C ASP A 149 2.97 -27.23 -8.70
N TYR A 150 2.14 -26.23 -8.42
CA TYR A 150 0.86 -26.00 -9.08
C TYR A 150 1.00 -25.75 -10.59
N GLN A 151 2.12 -25.16 -11.03
CA GLN A 151 2.40 -24.91 -12.44
C GLN A 151 3.19 -26.08 -13.05
N PRO A 152 2.65 -26.78 -14.06
CA PRO A 152 3.39 -27.83 -14.73
C PRO A 152 4.71 -27.33 -15.32
N ASN A 153 5.77 -28.10 -15.16
CA ASN A 153 7.12 -27.80 -15.68
C ASN A 153 7.71 -26.46 -15.21
N SER A 154 7.33 -25.97 -14.04
CA SER A 154 7.96 -24.76 -13.48
C SER A 154 9.48 -24.93 -13.36
N SER A 155 10.23 -23.97 -13.90
CA SER A 155 11.70 -23.95 -13.82
C SER A 155 12.23 -23.19 -12.59
N LEU A 156 11.36 -22.90 -11.62
CA LEU A 156 11.71 -22.10 -10.44
C LEU A 156 12.45 -22.90 -9.37
N LYS A 157 12.42 -24.24 -9.41
CA LYS A 157 13.21 -25.11 -8.54
C LYS A 157 14.11 -26.01 -9.39
N SER A 158 15.23 -26.44 -8.81
CA SER A 158 16.08 -27.47 -9.43
C SER A 158 15.31 -28.77 -9.66
N SER A 159 15.55 -29.44 -10.79
CA SER A 159 15.05 -30.79 -11.04
C SER A 159 15.73 -31.85 -10.16
N ASP A 160 16.96 -31.58 -9.70
CA ASP A 160 17.66 -32.43 -8.73
C ASP A 160 17.09 -32.26 -7.32
N SER A 161 16.60 -33.37 -6.75
CA SER A 161 16.05 -33.40 -5.39
C SER A 161 17.06 -33.06 -4.32
N TYR A 162 18.34 -33.43 -4.50
CA TYR A 162 19.37 -33.10 -3.52
C TYR A 162 19.62 -31.59 -3.48
N GLN A 163 19.75 -30.97 -4.66
CA GLN A 163 19.87 -29.51 -4.74
C GLN A 163 18.64 -28.79 -4.15
N ARG A 164 17.40 -29.28 -4.37
CA ARG A 164 16.21 -28.70 -3.70
C ARG A 164 16.29 -28.77 -2.18
N ALA A 165 16.80 -29.87 -1.62
CA ALA A 165 17.00 -29.99 -0.18
C ALA A 165 18.04 -28.98 0.34
N LEU A 166 19.15 -28.78 -0.38
CA LEU A 166 20.15 -27.75 -0.04
C LEU A 166 19.57 -26.33 -0.11
N ASP A 167 18.73 -26.05 -1.11
CA ASP A 167 18.04 -24.78 -1.25
C ASP A 167 17.05 -24.54 -0.09
N ASN A 168 16.36 -25.59 0.38
CA ASN A 168 15.48 -25.49 1.55
C ASN A 168 16.27 -25.23 2.85
N ILE A 169 17.44 -25.85 3.03
CA ILE A 169 18.33 -25.56 4.17
C ILE A 169 18.81 -24.10 4.11
N LEU A 170 19.12 -23.61 2.92
CA LEU A 170 19.51 -22.21 2.71
C LEU A 170 18.38 -21.25 3.13
N LEU A 171 17.13 -21.55 2.76
CA LEU A 171 15.97 -20.74 3.13
C LEU A 171 15.62 -20.81 4.61
N ASP A 172 15.75 -21.98 5.25
CA ASP A 172 15.56 -22.12 6.70
C ASP A 172 16.54 -21.22 7.47
N ARG A 173 17.82 -21.23 7.08
CA ARG A 173 18.84 -20.35 7.65
C ARG A 173 18.51 -18.86 7.46
N TYR A 174 17.80 -18.49 6.39
CA TYR A 174 17.46 -17.09 6.09
C TYR A 174 16.52 -16.48 7.13
N ASN A 175 15.79 -17.29 7.90
CA ASN A 175 14.99 -16.82 9.03
C ASN A 175 15.82 -16.02 10.06
N GLY A 176 17.12 -16.34 10.20
CA GLY A 176 18.05 -15.57 11.03
C GLY A 176 18.33 -14.17 10.47
N VAL A 177 18.50 -14.04 9.14
CA VAL A 177 18.67 -12.75 8.45
C VAL A 177 17.41 -11.90 8.60
N ILE A 178 16.22 -12.50 8.43
CA ILE A 178 14.93 -11.83 8.62
C ILE A 178 14.79 -11.31 10.06
N SER A 179 15.15 -12.12 11.04
CA SER A 179 15.10 -11.74 12.45
C SER A 179 16.02 -10.55 12.74
N LEU A 180 17.23 -10.56 12.18
CA LEU A 180 18.21 -9.48 12.31
C LEU A 180 17.78 -8.20 11.58
N PHE A 181 17.19 -8.32 10.39
CA PHE A 181 16.59 -7.19 9.67
C PHE A 181 15.62 -6.41 10.56
N TYR A 182 14.69 -7.12 11.19
CA TYR A 182 13.73 -6.49 12.10
C TYR A 182 14.35 -6.05 13.43
N ALA A 183 15.40 -6.72 13.91
CA ALA A 183 16.13 -6.30 15.11
C ALA A 183 16.88 -4.98 14.89
N MET A 184 17.41 -4.73 13.68
CA MET A 184 18.00 -3.43 13.32
C MET A 184 16.96 -2.32 13.33
N LEU A 185 15.78 -2.55 12.72
CA LEU A 185 14.72 -1.54 12.64
C LEU A 185 14.09 -1.18 13.99
N ARG A 186 14.10 -2.11 14.96
CA ARG A 186 13.59 -1.88 16.32
C ARG A 186 14.68 -1.57 17.35
N GLY A 187 15.94 -1.52 16.91
CA GLY A 187 17.10 -1.38 17.78
C GLY A 187 17.17 -0.01 18.47
N THR A 188 17.87 0.02 19.60
CA THR A 188 18.32 1.27 20.24
C THR A 188 19.65 1.71 19.64
N ALA A 189 20.14 2.91 20.00
CA ALA A 189 21.45 3.37 19.53
C ALA A 189 22.60 2.43 19.98
N GLU A 190 22.44 1.76 21.12
CA GLU A 190 23.42 0.84 21.69
C GLU A 190 23.39 -0.53 21.02
N SER A 191 22.20 -1.05 20.71
CA SER A 191 22.03 -2.41 20.17
C SER A 191 22.09 -2.48 18.64
N THR A 192 21.81 -1.37 17.95
CA THR A 192 21.78 -1.33 16.48
C THR A 192 23.13 -1.70 15.84
N PRO A 193 24.29 -1.15 16.26
CA PRO A 193 25.58 -1.49 15.63
C PRO A 193 25.93 -2.98 15.69
N GLU A 194 25.61 -3.64 16.81
CA GLU A 194 25.80 -5.08 16.97
C GLU A 194 24.86 -5.87 16.05
N ASN A 195 23.59 -5.45 15.95
CA ASN A 195 22.62 -6.08 15.05
C ASN A 195 23.01 -5.94 13.58
N VAL A 196 23.54 -4.78 13.17
CA VAL A 196 24.10 -4.55 11.82
C VAL A 196 25.27 -5.49 11.54
N THR A 197 26.19 -5.61 12.49
CA THR A 197 27.33 -6.53 12.37
C THR A 197 26.86 -7.99 12.21
N LYS A 198 25.92 -8.42 13.06
CA LYS A 198 25.33 -9.77 12.99
C LYS A 198 24.59 -10.00 11.67
N PHE A 199 23.88 -9.00 11.16
CA PHE A 199 23.17 -9.07 9.89
C PHE A 199 24.13 -9.32 8.73
N PHE A 200 25.21 -8.55 8.61
CA PHE A 200 26.23 -8.76 7.58
C PHE A 200 26.93 -10.11 7.73
N ASN A 201 27.26 -10.54 8.94
CA ASN A 201 27.83 -11.87 9.17
C ASN A 201 26.88 -13.01 8.75
N ALA A 202 25.56 -12.84 8.96
CA ALA A 202 24.57 -13.80 8.47
C ALA A 202 24.46 -13.80 6.94
N LEU A 203 24.54 -12.62 6.29
CA LEU A 203 24.55 -12.48 4.83
C LEU A 203 25.80 -13.06 4.16
N GLU A 204 26.93 -13.10 4.86
CA GLU A 204 28.18 -13.67 4.32
C GLU A 204 28.04 -15.14 3.91
N TYR A 205 27.12 -15.87 4.53
CA TYR A 205 26.79 -17.22 4.07
C TYR A 205 26.23 -17.22 2.63
N TYR A 206 25.40 -16.24 2.28
CA TYR A 206 24.75 -16.12 0.96
C TYR A 206 25.72 -15.64 -0.11
N GLU A 207 26.59 -14.69 0.22
CA GLU A 207 27.75 -14.33 -0.61
C GLU A 207 28.57 -15.59 -0.98
N ASN A 208 28.91 -16.41 0.02
CA ASN A 208 29.69 -17.62 -0.19
C ASN A 208 28.91 -18.68 -0.99
N GLN A 209 27.58 -18.76 -0.85
CA GLN A 209 26.76 -19.65 -1.69
C GLN A 209 26.75 -19.20 -3.15
N LEU A 210 26.58 -17.90 -3.44
CA LEU A 210 26.66 -17.37 -4.81
C LEU A 210 28.03 -17.62 -5.42
N LYS A 211 29.10 -17.33 -4.67
CA LYS A 211 30.48 -17.61 -5.06
C LYS A 211 30.72 -19.09 -5.36
N LYS A 212 30.22 -19.98 -4.49
CA LYS A 212 30.37 -21.44 -4.65
C LYS A 212 29.61 -21.96 -5.87
N ARG A 213 28.40 -21.46 -6.13
CA ARG A 213 27.60 -21.84 -7.31
C ARG A 213 28.22 -21.29 -8.60
N GLY A 214 28.83 -20.11 -8.55
CA GLY A 214 29.42 -19.46 -9.73
C GLY A 214 28.38 -19.03 -10.76
N THR A 215 27.13 -18.85 -10.33
CA THR A 215 25.98 -18.53 -11.18
C THR A 215 25.47 -17.13 -10.91
N LYS A 216 24.69 -16.60 -11.86
CA LYS A 216 24.09 -15.26 -11.77
C LYS A 216 23.07 -15.15 -10.63
N PHE A 217 22.23 -16.18 -10.49
CA PHE A 217 21.20 -16.32 -9.46
C PHE A 217 21.43 -17.61 -8.65
N PHE A 218 20.77 -17.74 -7.50
CA PHE A 218 20.80 -19.01 -6.76
C PHE A 218 20.28 -20.17 -7.61
N ASN A 219 19.28 -19.92 -8.46
CA ASN A 219 18.73 -20.91 -9.40
C ASN A 219 19.47 -20.99 -10.76
N GLY A 220 20.67 -20.43 -10.87
CA GLY A 220 21.48 -20.53 -12.10
C GLY A 220 21.45 -19.26 -12.95
N SER A 221 20.98 -19.35 -14.19
CA SER A 221 20.97 -18.23 -15.14
C SER A 221 19.74 -17.32 -15.04
N ARG A 222 18.70 -17.75 -14.33
CA ARG A 222 17.46 -16.99 -14.10
C ARG A 222 17.08 -17.06 -12.61
N PRO A 223 16.36 -16.07 -12.06
CA PRO A 223 15.84 -16.16 -10.70
C PRO A 223 14.96 -17.40 -10.54
N GLY A 224 15.01 -18.01 -9.36
CA GLY A 224 14.12 -19.10 -8.98
C GLY A 224 13.60 -18.94 -7.56
N PHE A 225 13.23 -20.06 -6.97
CA PHE A 225 12.54 -20.13 -5.70
C PHE A 225 13.35 -19.46 -4.59
N VAL A 226 14.63 -19.83 -4.44
CA VAL A 226 15.51 -19.23 -3.43
C VAL A 226 15.62 -17.71 -3.61
N ASP A 227 15.83 -17.26 -4.86
CA ASP A 227 15.96 -15.85 -5.18
C ASP A 227 14.70 -15.07 -4.78
N TYR A 228 13.52 -15.53 -5.21
CA TYR A 228 12.24 -14.89 -4.89
C TYR A 228 11.85 -15.00 -3.41
N MET A 229 12.30 -16.04 -2.70
CA MET A 229 12.03 -16.18 -1.27
C MET A 229 12.92 -15.28 -0.39
N ILE A 230 14.04 -14.80 -0.91
CA ILE A 230 14.98 -13.90 -0.21
C ILE A 230 14.72 -12.44 -0.59
N TRP A 231 14.37 -12.19 -1.86
CA TRP A 231 14.22 -10.86 -2.44
C TRP A 231 13.44 -9.83 -1.60
N PRO A 232 12.27 -10.14 -1.00
CA PRO A 232 11.45 -9.12 -0.35
C PRO A 232 12.14 -8.32 0.75
N TRP A 233 13.09 -8.92 1.49
CA TRP A 233 13.87 -8.21 2.51
C TRP A 233 15.04 -7.44 1.92
N ILE A 234 15.63 -7.93 0.84
CA ILE A 234 16.74 -7.26 0.16
C ILE A 234 16.24 -6.04 -0.60
N GLU A 235 15.06 -6.09 -1.20
CA GLU A 235 14.39 -4.90 -1.75
C GLU A 235 14.20 -3.81 -0.68
N ARG A 236 13.83 -4.22 0.54
CA ARG A 236 13.60 -3.30 1.66
C ARG A 236 14.88 -2.88 2.36
N ILE A 237 16.04 -3.42 2.01
CA ILE A 237 17.28 -3.11 2.75
C ILE A 237 17.69 -1.65 2.59
N ASP A 238 17.31 -1.02 1.47
CA ASP A 238 17.73 0.35 1.13
C ASP A 238 17.03 1.41 2.00
N ILE A 239 15.99 1.06 2.75
CA ILE A 239 15.39 1.97 3.75
C ILE A 239 16.15 1.96 5.07
N VAL A 240 16.97 0.93 5.34
CA VAL A 240 17.63 0.74 6.64
C VAL A 240 18.50 1.93 7.02
N PRO A 241 19.36 2.49 6.13
CA PRO A 241 20.16 3.67 6.46
C PRO A 241 19.33 4.89 6.93
N ASN A 242 18.08 5.01 6.46
CA ASN A 242 17.20 6.12 6.80
C ASN A 242 16.44 5.91 8.12
N LEU A 243 16.36 4.67 8.62
CA LEU A 243 15.49 4.31 9.73
C LEU A 243 16.25 3.90 11.01
N ILE A 244 17.49 3.46 10.89
CA ILE A 244 18.24 2.96 12.06
C ILE A 244 19.05 4.06 12.76
N LYS A 245 19.41 3.78 14.01
CA LYS A 245 20.36 4.60 14.79
C LYS A 245 21.75 3.97 14.70
N GLY A 246 22.50 4.32 13.66
CA GLY A 246 23.84 3.77 13.42
C GLY A 246 24.22 3.86 11.94
N THR A 247 25.40 3.35 11.59
CA THR A 247 25.83 3.24 10.21
C THR A 247 25.40 1.90 9.61
N PHE A 248 24.91 1.93 8.38
CA PHE A 248 24.63 0.76 7.57
C PHE A 248 25.29 0.96 6.21
N GLU A 249 26.45 0.35 6.02
CA GLU A 249 27.25 0.51 4.81
C GLU A 249 27.68 -0.86 4.30
N TRP A 250 27.54 -1.06 2.99
CA TRP A 250 27.97 -2.27 2.33
C TRP A 250 29.49 -2.25 2.14
N ASP A 251 30.16 -3.31 2.57
CA ASP A 251 31.52 -3.61 2.12
C ASP A 251 31.44 -4.28 0.73
N GLU A 252 31.68 -3.51 -0.32
CA GLU A 252 31.57 -3.98 -1.71
C GLU A 252 32.55 -5.10 -2.05
N ASN A 253 33.71 -5.16 -1.37
CA ASN A 253 34.67 -6.23 -1.59
C ASN A 253 34.19 -7.52 -0.91
N ARG A 254 33.63 -7.41 0.29
CA ARG A 254 33.09 -8.53 1.05
C ARG A 254 31.82 -9.11 0.41
N PHE A 255 30.94 -8.28 -0.15
CA PHE A 255 29.63 -8.69 -0.68
C PHE A 255 29.51 -8.56 -2.19
N LYS A 256 30.62 -8.71 -2.92
CA LYS A 256 30.67 -8.50 -4.38
C LYS A 256 29.61 -9.31 -5.14
N ASN A 257 29.49 -10.61 -4.88
CA ASN A 257 28.56 -11.47 -5.62
C ASN A 257 27.11 -11.18 -5.21
N PHE A 258 26.87 -10.97 -3.92
CA PHE A 258 25.55 -10.67 -3.39
C PHE A 258 25.01 -9.31 -3.89
N LEU A 259 25.85 -8.27 -3.95
CA LEU A 259 25.46 -6.97 -4.50
C LEU A 259 25.24 -7.03 -6.01
N THR A 260 26.00 -7.86 -6.73
CA THR A 260 25.76 -8.12 -8.16
C THR A 260 24.41 -8.82 -8.34
N TRP A 261 24.14 -9.85 -7.54
CA TRP A 261 22.84 -10.54 -7.51
C TRP A 261 21.68 -9.60 -7.19
N LYS A 262 21.82 -8.67 -6.23
CA LYS A 262 20.80 -7.64 -5.93
C LYS A 262 20.48 -6.82 -7.19
N LYS A 263 21.51 -6.27 -7.86
CA LYS A 263 21.36 -5.48 -9.09
C LYS A 263 20.72 -6.27 -10.23
N ASP A 264 21.02 -7.56 -10.31
CA ASP A 264 20.43 -8.45 -11.30
C ASP A 264 18.97 -8.79 -11.00
N MET A 265 18.61 -8.95 -9.73
CA MET A 265 17.22 -9.13 -9.29
C MET A 265 16.37 -7.87 -9.54
N GLU A 266 16.93 -6.68 -9.37
CA GLU A 266 16.25 -5.40 -9.71
C GLU A 266 15.88 -5.30 -11.20
N GLN A 267 16.57 -6.04 -12.07
CA GLN A 267 16.28 -6.09 -13.51
C GLN A 267 15.28 -7.19 -13.88
N ASP A 268 14.92 -8.07 -12.96
CA ASP A 268 13.97 -9.14 -13.24
C ASP A 268 12.55 -8.57 -13.46
N PRO A 269 11.86 -8.93 -14.56
CA PRO A 269 10.52 -8.40 -14.83
C PRO A 269 9.50 -8.74 -13.75
N THR A 270 9.60 -9.94 -13.13
CA THR A 270 8.68 -10.35 -12.07
C THR A 270 8.87 -9.51 -10.81
N VAL A 271 10.12 -9.23 -10.44
CA VAL A 271 10.45 -8.31 -9.34
C VAL A 271 9.85 -6.92 -9.62
N ASN A 272 10.06 -6.40 -10.83
CA ASN A 272 9.59 -5.05 -11.19
C ASN A 272 8.06 -4.89 -11.13
N THR A 273 7.28 -5.97 -11.31
CA THR A 273 5.81 -5.92 -11.20
C THR A 273 5.33 -5.48 -9.81
N PHE A 274 6.07 -5.83 -8.75
CA PHE A 274 5.69 -5.53 -7.36
C PHE A 274 6.65 -4.57 -6.66
N TRP A 275 7.67 -4.11 -7.38
CA TRP A 275 8.68 -3.24 -6.83
C TRP A 275 8.07 -1.95 -6.27
N LEU A 276 8.56 -1.55 -5.10
CA LEU A 276 8.17 -0.31 -4.43
C LEU A 276 9.42 0.51 -4.18
N SER A 277 9.28 1.83 -4.30
CA SER A 277 10.40 2.73 -4.09
C SER A 277 10.82 2.75 -2.61
N VAL A 278 12.05 3.20 -2.37
CA VAL A 278 12.55 3.48 -1.02
C VAL A 278 11.61 4.42 -0.28
N GLU A 279 11.04 5.42 -0.96
CA GLU A 279 10.07 6.37 -0.41
C GLU A 279 8.76 5.68 -0.01
N ASP A 280 8.22 4.80 -0.84
CA ASP A 280 6.98 4.07 -0.54
C ASP A 280 7.16 3.15 0.68
N HIS A 281 8.26 2.39 0.72
CA HIS A 281 8.59 1.53 1.87
C HIS A 281 8.82 2.35 3.14
N THR A 282 9.55 3.46 3.04
CA THR A 282 9.82 4.36 4.18
C THR A 282 8.53 4.96 4.72
N THR A 283 7.65 5.42 3.83
CA THR A 283 6.34 5.99 4.18
C THR A 283 5.48 4.94 4.87
N PHE A 284 5.39 3.73 4.33
CA PHE A 284 4.63 2.65 4.96
C PHE A 284 5.17 2.31 6.34
N ILE A 285 6.49 2.08 6.49
CA ILE A 285 7.06 1.69 7.79
C ILE A 285 6.90 2.80 8.82
N THR A 286 7.11 4.05 8.45
CA THR A 286 6.98 5.19 9.38
C THR A 286 5.54 5.34 9.86
N THR A 287 4.57 5.27 8.94
CA THR A 287 3.14 5.36 9.29
C THR A 287 2.67 4.15 10.09
N PHE A 288 3.19 2.96 9.78
CA PHE A 288 2.93 1.74 10.56
C PHE A 288 3.48 1.84 11.98
N ALA A 289 4.71 2.33 12.16
CA ALA A 289 5.32 2.53 13.47
C ALA A 289 4.60 3.60 14.30
N ALA A 290 4.04 4.62 13.66
CA ALA A 290 3.17 5.62 14.29
C ALA A 290 1.77 5.09 14.66
N GLY A 291 1.47 3.83 14.32
CA GLY A 291 0.18 3.20 14.59
C GLY A 291 -0.91 3.51 13.56
N ASN A 292 -0.63 4.26 12.49
CA ASN A 292 -1.60 4.64 11.46
C ASN A 292 -1.11 4.27 10.05
N PRO A 293 -0.95 2.97 9.75
CA PRO A 293 -0.35 2.52 8.50
C PRO A 293 -1.14 2.97 7.26
N ASN A 294 -0.45 3.57 6.30
CA ASN A 294 -1.04 3.90 5.02
C ASN A 294 -0.92 2.72 4.05
N PHE A 295 -1.97 1.91 3.94
CA PHE A 295 -2.02 0.77 3.00
C PHE A 295 -2.27 1.18 1.54
N TYR A 296 -2.56 2.47 1.27
CA TYR A 296 -3.01 2.95 -0.04
C TYR A 296 -1.94 3.72 -0.82
N ILE A 297 -0.67 3.65 -0.40
CA ILE A 297 0.44 4.31 -1.08
C ILE A 297 0.51 3.82 -2.54
N GLN A 298 0.68 4.76 -3.48
CA GLN A 298 0.59 4.63 -4.95
C GLN A 298 -0.82 4.37 -5.55
N LEU A 299 -1.89 4.17 -4.78
CA LEU A 299 -3.25 4.05 -5.36
C LEU A 299 -3.81 5.40 -5.84
N ILE A 300 -3.17 6.51 -5.44
CA ILE A 300 -3.55 7.88 -5.85
C ILE A 300 -3.02 8.23 -7.25
N SER A 301 -2.13 7.41 -7.83
CA SER A 301 -1.53 7.69 -9.15
C SER A 301 -2.26 7.05 -10.34
N VAL A 302 -3.28 6.22 -10.12
CA VAL A 302 -3.86 5.34 -11.18
C VAL A 302 -5.24 5.81 -11.69
N VAL A 303 -5.78 6.93 -11.20
CA VAL A 303 -6.98 7.55 -11.82
C VAL A 303 -6.63 8.37 -13.07
N PHE A 304 -5.35 8.65 -13.29
CA PHE A 304 -4.84 9.19 -14.55
C PHE A 304 -4.01 8.09 -15.23
N ILE A 305 -4.13 7.96 -16.54
CA ILE A 305 -3.38 7.02 -17.41
C ILE A 305 -4.04 5.64 -17.56
N ALA A 306 -5.21 5.61 -18.18
CA ALA A 306 -5.56 4.53 -19.11
C ALA A 306 -6.69 4.97 -20.07
N THR A 307 -6.33 5.75 -21.09
CA THR A 307 -6.86 5.57 -22.46
C THR A 307 -5.89 6.17 -23.47
N LEU A 308 -5.02 5.27 -23.96
CA LEU A 308 -4.50 5.13 -25.33
C LEU A 308 -3.71 6.28 -26.01
N THR A 309 -2.39 6.04 -26.04
CA THR A 309 -1.50 5.95 -27.22
C THR A 309 -1.18 7.17 -28.09
N ASN A 310 0.14 7.31 -28.29
CA ASN A 310 0.84 7.86 -29.45
C ASN A 310 0.48 9.28 -29.90
N THR A 311 1.32 10.24 -29.53
CA THR A 311 2.21 10.97 -30.45
C THR A 311 2.97 12.04 -29.65
N SER A 312 4.27 12.16 -29.88
CA SER A 312 4.99 13.41 -29.63
C SER A 312 4.98 14.22 -30.95
N PRO A 313 5.15 15.54 -31.00
CA PRO A 313 4.80 16.64 -30.06
C PRO A 313 3.94 17.74 -30.75
N ALA A 314 3.19 18.56 -29.98
CA ALA A 314 2.98 20.02 -30.21
C ALA A 314 1.87 20.61 -29.29
N LYS A 315 2.16 21.77 -28.69
CA LYS A 315 1.25 22.65 -27.94
C LYS A 315 -0.08 22.93 -28.67
N LYS A 316 -1.21 22.90 -27.96
CA LYS A 316 -2.38 23.76 -28.25
C LYS A 316 -3.26 24.00 -27.01
N ASP A 317 -3.69 25.24 -26.87
CA ASP A 317 -4.45 25.83 -25.76
C ASP A 317 -5.71 25.04 -25.39
N SER A 318 -5.78 24.51 -24.16
CA SER A 318 -7.03 24.01 -23.59
C SER A 318 -7.35 24.74 -22.28
N CYS A 319 -8.57 25.26 -22.18
CA CYS A 319 -9.10 25.92 -20.99
C CYS A 319 -9.13 24.96 -19.81
N GLN A 320 -8.78 25.44 -18.61
CA GLN A 320 -8.79 24.64 -17.39
C GLN A 320 -10.23 24.30 -17.00
N THR A 321 -10.67 23.06 -17.25
CA THR A 321 -12.07 22.63 -17.05
C THR A 321 -12.45 22.31 -15.60
N VAL A 322 -11.50 22.40 -14.66
CA VAL A 322 -11.73 22.03 -13.25
C VAL A 322 -11.28 23.17 -12.33
N CYS A 323 -12.21 23.66 -11.52
CA CYS A 323 -11.97 24.67 -10.50
C CYS A 323 -12.21 24.10 -9.10
N THR A 324 -11.51 24.66 -8.12
CA THR A 324 -11.72 24.36 -6.71
C THR A 324 -13.10 24.86 -6.26
N ALA A 325 -13.69 24.19 -5.27
CA ALA A 325 -15.04 24.50 -4.76
C ALA A 325 -15.05 25.64 -3.73
N ASP A 326 -13.96 26.39 -3.59
CA ASP A 326 -13.90 27.55 -2.71
C ASP A 326 -14.81 28.67 -3.23
N TYR A 327 -15.63 29.21 -2.34
CA TYR A 327 -16.52 30.33 -2.68
C TYR A 327 -15.88 31.65 -2.29
N THR A 328 -15.13 32.22 -3.23
CA THR A 328 -14.49 33.54 -3.16
C THR A 328 -15.06 34.43 -4.28
N PRO A 329 -16.33 34.88 -4.16
CA PRO A 329 -17.09 35.36 -5.30
C PRO A 329 -16.50 36.63 -5.92
N ILE A 330 -16.65 36.75 -7.24
CA ILE A 330 -16.15 37.85 -8.04
C ILE A 330 -17.27 38.41 -8.88
N CYS A 331 -17.55 39.70 -8.74
CA CYS A 331 -18.44 40.40 -9.64
C CYS A 331 -17.68 40.80 -10.90
N ALA A 332 -18.16 40.36 -12.06
CA ALA A 332 -17.52 40.65 -13.33
C ALA A 332 -18.51 41.24 -14.34
N GLN A 333 -18.03 42.18 -15.15
CA GLN A 333 -18.79 42.84 -16.22
C GLN A 333 -18.27 42.41 -17.60
N ILE A 334 -19.09 42.49 -18.64
CA ILE A 334 -18.65 42.11 -20.00
C ILE A 334 -17.52 43.02 -20.47
N ALA A 335 -16.44 42.43 -20.99
CA ALA A 335 -15.25 43.13 -21.42
C ALA A 335 -15.48 43.99 -22.68
N GLN A 336 -16.36 43.55 -23.58
CA GLN A 336 -16.73 44.28 -24.81
C GLN A 336 -18.23 44.09 -25.12
N GLY A 337 -19.00 45.18 -25.18
CA GLY A 337 -20.43 45.18 -25.48
C GLY A 337 -21.32 45.62 -24.30
N LYS A 338 -22.63 45.40 -24.41
CA LYS A 338 -23.61 45.67 -23.34
C LYS A 338 -24.17 44.36 -22.81
N GLY A 339 -24.13 44.16 -21.49
CA GLY A 339 -24.79 43.05 -20.81
C GLY A 339 -24.71 43.19 -19.29
N ALA A 340 -25.47 42.33 -18.60
CA ALA A 340 -25.54 42.35 -17.13
C ALA A 340 -24.25 41.81 -16.49
N ASP A 341 -23.92 42.36 -15.33
CA ASP A 341 -22.85 41.85 -14.47
C ASP A 341 -23.24 40.45 -13.94
N ILE A 342 -22.24 39.58 -13.79
CA ILE A 342 -22.41 38.20 -13.33
C ILE A 342 -21.45 37.93 -12.17
N THR A 343 -21.92 37.19 -11.17
CA THR A 343 -21.08 36.70 -10.07
C THR A 343 -20.44 35.37 -10.46
N PHE A 344 -19.13 35.24 -10.30
CA PHE A 344 -18.39 33.98 -10.46
C PHE A 344 -17.94 33.47 -9.11
N GLY A 345 -18.05 32.17 -8.85
CA GLY A 345 -17.80 31.55 -7.54
C GLY A 345 -16.36 31.71 -7.04
N ASN A 346 -15.39 31.75 -7.96
CA ASN A 346 -14.00 32.12 -7.69
C ASN A 346 -13.27 32.52 -8.99
N SER A 347 -11.97 32.84 -8.85
CA SER A 347 -11.12 33.31 -9.95
C SER A 347 -10.91 32.27 -11.05
N CYS A 348 -10.90 30.99 -10.71
CA CYS A 348 -10.78 29.91 -11.68
C CYS A 348 -12.04 29.83 -12.56
N VAL A 349 -13.24 29.94 -11.96
CA VAL A 349 -14.51 29.85 -12.70
C VAL A 349 -14.62 30.99 -13.72
N LEU A 350 -14.22 32.22 -13.33
CA LEU A 350 -14.15 33.37 -14.24
C LEU A 350 -13.14 33.13 -15.38
N ALA A 351 -11.93 32.64 -15.05
CA ALA A 351 -10.89 32.40 -16.05
C ALA A 351 -11.28 31.29 -17.05
N ASN A 352 -11.88 30.20 -16.57
CA ASN A 352 -12.36 29.11 -17.40
C ASN A 352 -13.52 29.56 -18.29
N TYR A 353 -14.48 30.31 -17.72
CA TYR A 353 -15.60 30.87 -18.50
C TYR A 353 -15.10 31.74 -19.66
N ASN A 354 -14.15 32.65 -19.40
CA ASN A 354 -13.56 33.52 -20.42
C ASN A 354 -12.75 32.74 -21.46
N CYS A 355 -12.09 31.67 -21.05
CA CYS A 355 -11.35 30.83 -21.96
C CYS A 355 -12.31 30.06 -22.90
N GLN A 356 -13.44 29.58 -22.38
CA GLN A 356 -14.46 28.86 -23.15
C GLN A 356 -15.31 29.80 -24.04
N HIS A 357 -15.48 31.06 -23.63
CA HIS A 357 -16.34 32.05 -24.30
C HIS A 357 -15.53 33.28 -24.70
N LYS A 358 -14.57 33.10 -25.63
CA LYS A 358 -13.65 34.16 -26.07
C LYS A 358 -14.36 35.37 -26.72
N ASP A 359 -15.55 35.16 -27.25
CA ASP A 359 -16.43 36.16 -27.86
C ASP A 359 -17.29 36.92 -26.83
N ARG A 360 -17.33 36.46 -25.57
CA ARG A 360 -18.13 37.05 -24.48
C ARG A 360 -17.39 37.01 -23.14
N ALA A 361 -16.15 37.50 -23.14
CA ALA A 361 -15.31 37.56 -21.96
C ALA A 361 -15.82 38.59 -20.94
N TYR A 362 -15.58 38.32 -19.66
CA TYR A 362 -15.90 39.15 -18.51
C TYR A 362 -14.63 39.63 -17.81
N THR A 363 -14.60 40.88 -17.37
CA THR A 363 -13.51 41.46 -16.58
C THR A 363 -13.95 41.68 -15.15
N ARG A 364 -13.04 41.41 -14.19
CA ARG A 364 -13.29 41.64 -12.76
C ARG A 364 -13.64 43.11 -12.53
N LYS A 365 -14.78 43.35 -11.89
CA LYS A 365 -15.28 44.67 -11.51
C LYS A 365 -15.06 44.94 -10.02
N SER A 366 -15.38 43.96 -9.18
CA SER A 366 -15.15 44.02 -7.73
C SER A 366 -15.08 42.62 -7.13
N ASP A 367 -14.50 42.52 -5.94
CA ASP A 367 -14.55 41.30 -5.13
C ASP A 367 -15.90 41.25 -4.37
N GLY A 368 -16.46 40.05 -4.23
CA GLY A 368 -17.83 39.84 -3.74
C GLY A 368 -18.85 39.60 -4.85
N GLU A 369 -20.09 39.30 -4.46
CA GLU A 369 -21.19 39.09 -5.40
C GLU A 369 -21.65 40.41 -6.05
N CYS A 370 -22.11 40.35 -7.30
CA CYS A 370 -22.71 41.51 -7.94
C CYS A 370 -24.02 41.93 -7.25
N PRO A 371 -24.27 43.23 -7.05
CA PRO A 371 -25.49 43.72 -6.42
C PRO A 371 -26.73 43.45 -7.28
N GLY A 372 -27.88 43.18 -6.64
CA GLY A 372 -29.19 43.13 -7.32
C GLY A 372 -29.62 41.78 -7.91
N LYS A 373 -29.48 40.67 -7.18
CA LYS A 373 -29.88 39.30 -7.61
C LYS A 373 -29.26 38.88 -8.95
N ALA A 374 -28.01 39.28 -9.19
CA ALA A 374 -27.27 38.83 -10.37
C ALA A 374 -27.10 37.30 -10.33
N PRO A 375 -27.13 36.62 -11.50
CA PRO A 375 -26.91 35.18 -11.55
C PRO A 375 -25.49 34.82 -11.09
N VAL A 376 -25.37 33.72 -10.35
CA VAL A 376 -24.11 33.18 -9.84
C VAL A 376 -23.70 31.98 -10.68
N ARG A 377 -22.44 31.97 -11.14
CA ARG A 377 -21.81 30.84 -11.82
C ARG A 377 -20.75 30.23 -10.92
N LEU A 378 -20.94 28.97 -10.53
CA LEU A 378 -20.02 28.19 -9.72
C LEU A 378 -19.10 27.32 -10.57
#